data_AF-A0A0R3X4S4-F1
#
_entry.id   AF-A0A0R3X4S4-F1
#
_cell.length_a   1.000
_cell.length_b   1.000
_cell.length_c   1.000
_cell.angle_alpha   90.00
_cell.angle_beta   90.00
_cell.angle_gamma   90.00
#
_symmetry.space_group_name_H-M   'P 1'
#
loop_
_entity.id
_entity.type
_entity.pdbx_description
1 polymer ?
#
loop_
_entity_poly.entity_id
_entity_poly.type
_entity_poly.pdbx_seq_one_letter_code
_entity_poly.pdbx_strand_id
1 'polypeptide(L)'
;MDNKVNSFQTPSNYSASSACDNYGANQASGSVFDSKGDDSPRAWCPRWPVKDEGREWLQLDFDGLKVINLLITWGLSSKPSSMWISS
;
A
#
# COMPACT_ATOMS: atom_id res chain seq x y z
N MET A 1 27.20 -17.98 -9.91
CA MET A 1 26.47 -17.26 -8.84
C MET A 1 25.34 -16.55 -9.55
N ASP A 2 24.17 -17.18 -9.58
CA ASP A 2 23.03 -16.65 -10.30
C ASP A 2 22.48 -15.50 -9.47
N ASN A 3 22.71 -14.28 -9.93
CA ASN A 3 22.12 -13.08 -9.36
C ASN A 3 20.65 -13.08 -9.76
N LYS A 4 19.88 -13.95 -9.11
CA LYS A 4 18.42 -14.00 -9.25
C LYS A 4 17.91 -12.74 -8.59
N VAL A 5 17.88 -11.65 -9.37
CA VAL A 5 17.06 -10.50 -9.06
C VAL A 5 15.69 -11.09 -8.81
N ASN A 6 15.24 -11.08 -7.55
CA ASN A 6 13.86 -11.41 -7.24
C ASN A 6 13.04 -10.37 -7.98
N SER A 7 12.61 -10.71 -9.19
CA SER A 7 11.68 -9.90 -9.97
C SER A 7 10.37 -10.02 -9.23
N PHE A 8 10.17 -9.14 -8.25
CA PHE A 8 8.91 -9.01 -7.56
C PHE A 8 7.87 -8.73 -8.64
N GLN A 9 6.80 -9.53 -8.65
CA GLN A 9 5.71 -9.26 -9.58
C GLN A 9 5.07 -7.96 -9.15
N THR A 10 5.19 -6.95 -10.01
CA THR A 10 4.50 -5.68 -9.82
C THR A 10 3.05 -5.86 -10.22
N PRO A 11 2.08 -5.59 -9.33
CA PRO A 11 0.68 -5.46 -9.72
C PRO A 11 0.51 -4.51 -10.90
N SER A 12 -0.36 -4.86 -11.84
CA SER A 12 -0.75 -4.00 -12.96
C SER A 12 -1.64 -2.85 -12.51
N ASN A 13 -2.40 -3.06 -11.43
CA ASN A 13 -3.28 -2.04 -10.88
C ASN A 13 -3.46 -2.21 -9.36
N TYR A 14 -3.79 -1.11 -8.70
CA TYR A 14 -4.11 -1.06 -7.27
C TYR A 14 -5.46 -0.37 -7.10
N SER A 15 -6.33 -0.96 -6.28
CA SER A 15 -7.58 -0.32 -5.85
C SER A 15 -7.77 -0.53 -4.35
N ALA A 16 -8.59 0.31 -3.73
CA ALA A 16 -8.90 0.20 -2.31
C ALA A 16 -10.35 0.62 -2.05
N SER A 17 -10.89 0.17 -0.92
CA SER A 17 -12.18 0.60 -0.38
C SER A 17 -12.28 2.11 -0.24
N SER A 18 -11.20 2.74 0.24
CA SER A 18 -11.12 4.16 0.51
C SER A 18 -9.66 4.62 0.57
N ALA A 19 -9.46 5.94 0.62
CA ALA A 19 -8.16 6.54 0.84
C ALA A 19 -8.27 7.84 1.65
N CYS A 20 -7.32 8.02 2.56
CA CYS A 20 -7.08 9.29 3.24
C CYS A 20 -6.25 10.19 2.30
N ASP A 21 -6.83 11.30 1.84
CA ASP A 21 -6.19 12.28 0.94
C ASP A 21 -5.36 11.64 -0.19
N ASN A 22 -4.05 11.90 -0.19
CA ASN A 22 -3.10 11.46 -1.21
C ASN A 22 -2.49 10.07 -0.92
N TYR A 23 -2.89 9.41 0.17
CA TYR A 23 -2.43 8.07 0.58
C TYR A 23 -3.27 6.97 -0.09
N GLY A 24 -3.44 7.06 -1.41
CA GLY A 24 -4.23 6.13 -2.22
C GLY A 24 -3.59 4.77 -2.45
N ALA A 25 -4.33 3.84 -3.06
CA ALA A 25 -3.91 2.44 -3.27
C ALA A 25 -2.55 2.30 -3.97
N ASN A 26 -2.27 3.14 -4.98
CA ASN A 26 -0.99 3.15 -5.70
C ASN A 26 0.23 3.48 -4.82
N GLN A 27 0.02 4.09 -3.65
CA GLN A 27 1.10 4.37 -2.70
C GLN A 27 1.58 3.12 -1.96
N ALA A 28 0.87 1.98 -2.06
CA ALA A 28 1.29 0.70 -1.48
C ALA A 28 2.34 -0.04 -2.33
N SER A 29 2.69 0.47 -3.51
CA SER A 29 3.74 -0.13 -4.34
C SER A 29 5.11 -0.05 -3.64
N GLY A 30 5.85 -1.17 -3.63
CA GLY A 30 7.21 -1.20 -3.06
C GLY A 30 8.15 -0.17 -3.72
N SER A 31 8.03 0.03 -5.03
CA SER A 31 8.80 1.07 -5.75
C SER A 31 8.49 2.49 -5.28
N VAL A 32 7.27 2.74 -4.81
CA VAL A 32 6.85 4.04 -4.29
C VAL A 32 7.37 4.23 -2.86
N PHE A 33 7.34 3.16 -2.06
CA PHE A 33 7.93 3.16 -0.72
C PHE A 33 9.43 3.46 -0.73
N ASP A 34 10.16 2.88 -1.69
CA ASP A 34 11.61 3.02 -1.83
C ASP A 34 12.06 4.35 -2.48
N SER A 35 11.21 4.98 -3.31
CA SER A 35 11.58 6.17 -4.10
C SER A 35 11.23 7.50 -3.44
N LYS A 36 10.47 7.49 -2.35
CA LYS A 36 9.94 8.69 -1.70
C LYS A 36 10.51 8.88 -0.29
N GLY A 37 10.81 10.13 0.07
CA GLY A 37 11.18 10.51 1.44
C GLY A 37 10.01 10.47 2.41
N ASP A 38 10.30 10.57 3.72
CA ASP A 38 9.33 10.40 4.81
C ASP A 38 8.16 11.39 4.82
N ASP A 39 8.34 12.56 4.21
CA ASP A 39 7.30 13.60 4.11
C ASP A 39 6.30 13.38 2.96
N SER A 40 6.47 12.31 2.19
CA SER A 40 5.62 12.00 1.04
C SER A 40 4.65 10.85 1.32
N PRO A 41 3.44 10.86 0.72
CA PRO A 41 2.56 9.70 0.73
C PRO A 41 3.26 8.51 0.06
N ARG A 42 3.69 7.54 0.87
CA ARG A 42 4.43 6.34 0.46
C ARG A 42 3.85 5.05 1.04
N ALA A 43 2.59 5.12 1.47
CA ALA A 43 1.78 3.99 1.89
C ALA A 43 0.30 4.27 1.55
N TRP A 44 -0.48 3.23 1.35
CA TRP A 44 -1.94 3.36 1.38
C TRP A 44 -2.40 3.57 2.82
N CYS A 45 -3.29 4.53 3.04
CA CYS A 45 -3.97 4.73 4.31
C CYS A 45 -5.49 4.77 4.07
N PRO A 46 -6.28 3.89 4.71
CA PRO A 46 -7.73 3.96 4.62
C PRO A 46 -8.25 5.27 5.21
N ARG A 47 -9.38 5.76 4.70
CA ARG A 47 -10.04 6.98 5.19
C ARG A 47 -10.58 6.81 6.61
N TRP A 48 -11.09 5.61 6.91
CA TRP A 48 -11.72 5.31 8.17
C TRP A 48 -10.84 4.40 9.02
N PRO A 49 -10.88 4.52 10.36
CA PRO A 49 -10.25 3.56 11.24
C PRO A 49 -10.77 2.15 10.93
N VAL A 50 -9.85 1.20 10.75
CA VAL A 50 -10.18 -0.20 10.56
C VAL A 50 -10.65 -0.75 11.92
N LYS A 51 -11.97 -0.76 12.13
CA LYS A 51 -12.61 -1.52 13.22
C LYS A 51 -12.81 -2.97 12.76
N ASP A 52 -13.23 -3.83 13.68
CA ASP A 52 -13.39 -5.29 13.50
C ASP A 52 -14.28 -5.73 12.32
N GLU A 53 -14.95 -4.80 11.64
CA GLU A 53 -15.90 -5.08 10.56
C GLU A 53 -15.25 -5.28 9.17
N GLY A 54 -13.92 -5.24 9.04
CA GLY A 54 -13.24 -5.60 7.78
C GLY A 54 -13.64 -4.78 6.55
N ARG A 55 -14.14 -3.56 6.74
CA ARG A 55 -14.65 -2.70 5.65
C ARG A 55 -13.55 -2.12 4.76
N GLU A 56 -12.35 -1.97 5.30
CA GLU A 56 -11.22 -1.41 4.58
C GLU A 56 -10.37 -2.50 3.94
N TRP A 57 -10.15 -2.40 2.64
CA TRP A 57 -9.42 -3.37 1.85
C TRP A 57 -8.53 -2.70 0.82
N LEU A 58 -7.45 -3.38 0.46
CA LEU A 58 -6.55 -3.05 -0.63
C LEU A 58 -6.50 -4.25 -1.58
N GLN A 59 -6.78 -4.01 -2.85
CA GLN A 59 -6.78 -5.02 -3.90
C GLN A 59 -5.63 -4.74 -4.88
N LEU A 60 -4.95 -5.82 -5.25
CA LEU A 60 -3.87 -5.84 -6.22
C LEU A 60 -4.33 -6.68 -7.43
N ASP A 61 -4.28 -6.11 -8.62
CA ASP A 61 -4.51 -6.83 -9.87
C ASP A 61 -3.16 -7.17 -10.52
N PHE A 62 -3.03 -8.38 -11.07
CA PHE A 62 -1.82 -8.86 -11.73
C PHE A 62 -2.03 -9.14 -13.23
N ASP A 63 -3.21 -8.79 -13.78
CA ASP A 63 -3.57 -8.97 -15.18
C ASP A 63 -3.33 -10.41 -15.67
N GLY A 64 -3.77 -11.37 -14.86
CA GLY A 64 -3.66 -12.79 -15.13
C GLY A 64 -3.38 -13.64 -13.90
N LEU A 65 -3.45 -14.95 -14.08
CA LEU A 65 -3.17 -15.90 -13.01
C LEU A 65 -1.68 -15.88 -12.66
N LYS A 66 -1.37 -15.56 -11.40
CA LYS A 66 -0.02 -15.61 -10.85
C LYS A 66 0.03 -16.48 -9.60
N VAL A 67 1.21 -17.01 -9.30
CA VAL A 67 1.48 -17.68 -8.02
C VAL A 67 2.14 -16.68 -7.08
N ILE A 68 1.47 -16.38 -5.96
CA ILE A 68 1.97 -15.47 -4.92
C ILE A 68 2.70 -16.30 -3.87
N ASN A 69 4.03 -16.22 -3.83
CA ASN A 69 4.86 -16.95 -2.88
C ASN A 69 5.25 -16.12 -1.64
N LEU A 70 5.14 -14.80 -1.72
CA LEU A 70 5.58 -13.87 -0.68
C LEU A 70 4.75 -12.58 -0.73
N LEU A 71 4.35 -12.10 0.44
CA LEU A 71 3.77 -10.77 0.65
C LEU A 71 4.63 -10.04 1.68
N ILE A 72 5.11 -8.85 1.32
CA ILE A 72 5.88 -7.98 2.21
C ILE A 72 5.01 -6.77 2.56
N THR A 73 5.01 -6.39 3.83
CA THR A 73 4.25 -5.24 4.32
C THR A 73 5.17 -4.28 5.06
N TRP A 74 4.91 -2.98 4.87
CA TRP A 74 5.55 -1.90 5.61
C TRP A 74 4.49 -0.88 6.02
N GLY A 75 4.75 -0.15 7.10
CA GLY A 75 3.91 0.95 7.57
C GLY A 75 4.62 2.29 7.46
N LEU A 76 3.84 3.36 7.35
CA LEU A 76 4.35 4.72 7.52
C LEU A 76 4.70 4.93 9.00
N SER A 77 5.88 5.47 9.31
CA SER A 77 6.25 5.77 10.71
C SER A 77 5.63 7.09 11.20
N SER A 78 5.32 8.01 10.27
CA SER A 78 4.62 9.26 10.52
C SER A 78 3.10 9.08 10.36
N LYS A 79 2.31 9.86 11.11
CA LYS A 79 0.84 9.90 10.90
C LYS A 79 0.52 10.97 9.85
N PRO A 80 -0.38 10.70 8.88
CA PRO A 80 -0.93 11.74 8.01
C PRO A 80 -1.53 12.87 8.85
N SER A 81 -1.20 14.12 8.51
CA SER A 81 -1.66 15.31 9.23
C SER A 81 -3.18 15.52 9.20
N SER A 82 -3.92 14.75 8.41
CA SER A 82 -5.39 14.77 8.33
C SER A 82 -6.08 13.72 9.19
N MET A 83 -5.34 12.85 9.87
CA MET A 83 -5.88 11.79 10.74
C MET A 83 -6.23 12.29 12.16
N TRP A 84 -6.32 13.62 12.37
CA TRP A 84 -6.90 14.20 13.59
C TRP A 84 -8.40 13.93 13.61
N ILE A 85 -8.80 12.81 14.19
CA ILE A 85 -10.16 12.66 14.69
C ILE A 85 -10.14 13.30 16.07
N SER A 86 -10.77 14.46 16.21
CA SER A 86 -11.11 15.04 17.50
C SER A 86 -11.88 14.00 18.32
N SER A 87 -11.24 13.52 19.39
CA SER A 87 -11.84 12.74 20.47
C SER A 87 -12.92 13.51 21.20
#